data_AF-A0A2P6PNG6-F1
#
_entry.id   AF-A0A2P6PNG6-F1
#
_cell.length_a   1.000
_cell.length_b   1.000
_cell.length_c   1.000
_cell.angle_alpha   90.00
_cell.angle_beta   90.00
_cell.angle_gamma   90.00
#
_symmetry.space_group_name_H-M   'P 1'
#
loop_
_entity.id
_entity.type
_entity.pdbx_description
1 polymer ?
#
loop_
_entity_poly.entity_id
_entity_poly.type
_entity_poly.pdbx_seq_one_letter_code
_entity_poly.pdbx_strand_id
1 'polypeptide(L)'
;MEACNSHAITYVPLYDTLGANAVEFIINHAEVSIAFERTKSLLPTCVIISCLPNCSTHLKTIVSFTDVSSTQKKEAEELGVSCFSWEEFFQLGDSDCEPPPKQRTAVCTIMYTERLENQKA
;
A
#
# COMPACT_ATOMS: atom_id res chain seq x y z
N MET A 1 -4.65 3.06 -10.11
CA MET A 1 -4.14 2.15 -11.16
C MET A 1 -3.64 2.94 -12.36
N GLU A 2 -4.41 3.85 -12.94
CA GLU A 2 -3.95 4.65 -14.10
C GLU A 2 -2.66 5.43 -13.85
N ALA A 3 -2.52 6.08 -12.69
CA ALA A 3 -1.27 6.78 -12.33
C ALA A 3 -0.05 5.84 -12.29
N CYS A 4 -0.21 4.62 -11.77
CA CYS A 4 0.88 3.64 -11.74
C CYS A 4 1.26 3.24 -13.17
N ASN A 5 0.27 3.01 -14.03
CA ASN A 5 0.50 2.71 -15.44
C ASN A 5 1.20 3.87 -16.15
N SER A 6 0.74 5.13 -16.01
CA SER A 6 1.36 6.29 -16.66
C SER A 6 2.82 6.50 -16.26
N HIS A 7 3.18 6.21 -15.01
CA HIS A 7 4.53 6.41 -14.46
C HIS A 7 5.40 5.15 -14.40
N ALA A 8 5.04 4.08 -15.11
CA ALA A 8 5.80 2.82 -15.11
C ALA A 8 6.03 2.21 -13.71
N ILE A 9 5.09 2.43 -12.79
CA ILE A 9 5.15 1.94 -11.40
C ILE A 9 4.43 0.60 -11.32
N THR A 10 5.13 -0.41 -10.80
CA THR A 10 4.53 -1.69 -10.44
C THR A 10 3.59 -1.51 -9.25
N TYR A 11 2.35 -1.99 -9.37
CA TYR A 11 1.40 -1.96 -8.25
C TYR A 11 0.90 -3.35 -7.89
N VAL A 12 0.46 -3.49 -6.65
CA VAL A 12 -0.07 -4.73 -6.08
C VAL A 12 -1.48 -4.46 -5.56
N PRO A 13 -2.54 -4.90 -6.26
CA PRO A 13 -3.89 -4.78 -5.74
C PRO A 13 -4.07 -5.74 -4.56
N LEU A 14 -4.50 -5.19 -3.42
CA LEU A 14 -4.90 -5.97 -2.25
C LEU A 14 -6.43 -6.08 -2.23
N TYR A 15 -6.92 -7.26 -1.85
CA TYR A 15 -8.35 -7.50 -1.66
C TYR A 15 -8.74 -7.23 -0.20
N ASP A 16 -9.91 -6.63 0.02
CA ASP A 16 -10.44 -6.31 1.36
C ASP A 16 -10.68 -7.56 2.23
N THR A 17 -10.75 -8.75 1.61
CA THR A 17 -10.96 -10.04 2.29
C THR A 17 -9.67 -10.65 2.83
N LEU A 18 -8.50 -10.08 2.54
CA LEU A 18 -7.21 -10.61 2.99
C LEU A 18 -7.01 -10.33 4.48
N GLY A 19 -6.59 -11.34 5.23
CA GLY A 19 -6.17 -11.20 6.62
C GLY A 19 -4.81 -10.52 6.77
N ALA A 20 -4.49 -10.05 7.98
CA ALA A 20 -3.24 -9.36 8.29
C ALA A 20 -1.98 -10.13 7.88
N ASN A 21 -1.94 -11.44 8.10
CA ASN A 21 -0.79 -12.27 7.73
C ASN A 21 -0.58 -12.32 6.21
N ALA A 22 -1.66 -12.34 5.42
CA ALA A 22 -1.56 -12.35 3.97
C ALA A 22 -1.09 -10.99 3.44
N VAL A 23 -1.61 -9.90 4.01
CA VAL A 23 -1.18 -8.54 3.67
C VAL A 23 0.28 -8.32 4.03
N GLU A 24 0.72 -8.76 5.21
CA GLU A 24 2.13 -8.72 5.63
C GLU A 24 3.04 -9.44 4.64
N PHE A 25 2.68 -10.68 4.29
CA PHE A 25 3.44 -11.46 3.32
C PHE A 25 3.55 -10.75 1.98
N ILE A 26 2.44 -10.20 1.48
CA ILE A 26 2.40 -9.50 0.20
C ILE A 26 3.27 -8.24 0.23
N ILE A 27 3.16 -7.41 1.27
CA ILE A 27 3.93 -6.17 1.39
C ILE A 27 5.43 -6.47 1.42
N ASN A 28 5.85 -7.47 2.20
CA ASN A 28 7.25 -7.85 2.30
C ASN A 28 7.77 -8.54 1.02
N HIS A 29 7.00 -9.46 0.44
CA HIS A 29 7.41 -10.19 -0.76
C HIS A 29 7.49 -9.30 -2.01
N ALA A 30 6.56 -8.36 -2.16
CA ALA A 30 6.56 -7.41 -3.28
C ALA A 30 7.31 -6.11 -2.98
N GLU A 31 7.98 -6.02 -1.83
CA GLU A 31 8.76 -4.86 -1.37
C GLU A 31 7.98 -3.54 -1.48
N VAL A 32 6.71 -3.58 -1.08
CA VAL A 32 5.78 -2.45 -1.28
C VAL A 32 6.22 -1.26 -0.42
N SER A 33 6.54 -0.15 -1.08
CA SER A 33 7.02 1.07 -0.40
C SER A 33 5.91 2.05 0.00
N ILE A 34 4.81 2.08 -0.77
CA ILE A 34 3.67 2.98 -0.56
C ILE A 34 2.38 2.17 -0.62
N ALA A 35 1.54 2.29 0.41
CA ALA A 35 0.22 1.68 0.45
C ALA A 35 -0.89 2.74 0.40
N PHE A 36 -1.88 2.50 -0.46
CA PHE A 36 -3.07 3.35 -0.55
C PHE A 36 -4.27 2.61 0.04
N GLU A 37 -4.92 3.21 1.04
CA GLU A 37 -6.06 2.62 1.72
C GLU A 37 -7.33 3.45 1.50
N ARG A 38 -8.45 2.79 1.17
CA ARG A 38 -9.77 3.44 0.99
C ARG A 38 -10.72 3.28 2.19
N THR A 39 -10.38 2.47 3.18
CA THR A 39 -11.27 2.08 4.29
C THR A 39 -11.80 3.29 5.07
N LYS A 40 -13.08 3.21 5.46
CA LYS A 40 -13.81 4.23 6.24
C LYS A 40 -13.41 4.32 7.72
N SER A 41 -12.40 3.58 8.16
CA SER A 41 -12.06 3.47 9.57
C SER A 41 -10.58 3.14 9.67
N LEU A 42 -9.76 4.16 9.87
CA LEU A 42 -8.32 4.01 10.01
C LEU A 42 -7.92 3.24 11.28
N LEU A 43 -8.78 3.02 12.28
CA LEU A 43 -8.50 2.14 13.44
C LEU A 43 -9.79 1.60 14.10
N PRO A 44 -9.77 0.39 14.72
CA PRO A 44 -8.66 -0.56 14.86
C PRO A 44 -8.65 -1.66 13.77
N THR A 45 -9.45 -1.51 12.72
CA THR A 45 -9.68 -2.57 11.71
C THR A 45 -8.79 -2.43 10.48
N CYS A 46 -7.91 -1.42 10.41
CA CYS A 46 -6.96 -1.29 9.32
C CYS A 46 -5.94 -2.43 9.40
N VAL A 47 -6.03 -3.32 8.41
CA VAL A 47 -5.18 -4.50 8.29
C VAL A 47 -3.70 -4.09 8.11
N ILE A 48 -3.45 -3.00 7.39
CA ILE A 48 -2.09 -2.49 7.10
C ILE A 48 -1.41 -1.98 8.37
N ILE A 49 -2.11 -1.23 9.23
CA ILE A 49 -1.56 -0.75 10.51
C ILE A 49 -1.27 -1.93 11.44
N SER A 50 -2.13 -2.95 11.44
CA SER A 50 -1.96 -4.14 12.29
C SER A 50 -0.71 -4.94 11.93
N CYS A 51 -0.28 -4.97 10.66
CA CYS A 51 0.94 -5.66 10.24
C CYS A 51 2.16 -4.73 10.11
N LEU A 52 2.00 -3.44 10.39
CA LEU A 52 3.03 -2.42 10.18
C LEU A 52 4.35 -2.69 10.93
N PRO A 53 4.34 -3.19 12.18
CA PRO A 53 5.58 -3.55 12.88
C PRO A 53 6.46 -4.55 12.10
N ASN A 54 5.83 -5.45 11.34
CA ASN A 54 6.51 -6.48 10.54
C ASN A 54 6.77 -6.04 9.09
N CYS A 55 6.24 -4.89 8.67
CA CYS A 55 6.33 -4.38 7.29
C CYS A 55 7.23 -3.14 7.16
N SER A 56 7.64 -2.53 8.27
CA SER A 56 8.37 -1.25 8.33
C SER A 56 9.71 -1.23 7.58
N THR A 57 10.28 -2.41 7.29
CA THR A 57 11.47 -2.56 6.45
C THR A 57 11.23 -1.99 5.05
N HIS A 58 10.10 -2.32 4.42
CA HIS A 58 9.79 -1.93 3.04
C HIS A 58 8.75 -0.81 2.98
N LEU A 59 7.69 -0.88 3.78
CA LEU A 59 6.62 0.11 3.78
C LEU A 59 7.10 1.41 4.44
N LYS A 60 7.13 2.51 3.68
CA LYS A 60 7.57 3.84 4.15
C LYS A 60 6.45 4.85 4.23
N THR A 61 5.39 4.65 3.44
CA THR A 61 4.30 5.63 3.34
C THR A 61 2.95 4.95 3.26
N ILE A 62 2.00 5.45 4.04
CA ILE A 62 0.58 5.12 3.95
C ILE A 62 -0.16 6.37 3.50
N VAL A 63 -1.04 6.20 2.52
CA VAL A 63 -1.94 7.25 2.03
C VAL A 63 -3.36 6.78 2.21
N SER A 64 -4.13 7.50 3.03
CA SER A 64 -5.56 7.22 3.23
C SER A 64 -6.42 8.11 2.34
N PHE A 65 -7.41 7.54 1.65
CA PHE A 65 -8.44 8.32 0.97
C PHE A 65 -9.47 8.98 1.90
N THR A 66 -9.36 8.72 3.21
CA THR A 66 -10.18 9.36 4.25
C THR A 66 -9.32 10.22 5.17
N ASP A 67 -9.95 11.09 5.96
CA ASP A 67 -9.24 11.94 6.91
C ASP A 67 -8.44 11.10 7.91
N VAL A 68 -7.16 11.43 8.07
CA VAL A 68 -6.25 10.79 9.02
C VAL A 68 -6.17 11.65 10.28
N SER A 69 -6.49 11.08 11.44
CA SER A 69 -6.34 11.80 12.71
C SER A 69 -4.86 11.99 13.08
N SER A 70 -4.55 13.03 13.85
CA SER A 70 -3.18 13.29 14.32
C SER A 70 -2.61 12.15 15.17
N THR A 71 -3.46 11.43 15.90
CA THR A 71 -3.06 10.24 16.68
C THR A 71 -2.57 9.12 15.76
N GLN A 72 -3.31 8.82 14.70
CA GLN A 72 -2.95 7.78 13.72
C GLN A 72 -1.63 8.09 13.00
N LYS A 73 -1.39 9.38 12.70
CA LYS A 73 -0.12 9.81 12.11
C LYS A 73 1.04 9.55 13.05
N LYS A 74 0.90 9.91 14.33
CA LYS A 74 1.93 9.69 15.35
C LYS A 74 2.24 8.20 15.54
N GLU A 75 1.22 7.34 15.61
CA GLU A 75 1.42 5.90 15.74
C GLU A 75 2.19 5.30 14.54
N ALA A 76 1.88 5.76 13.32
CA ALA A 76 2.63 5.36 12.13
C ALA A 76 4.08 5.88 12.15
N GLU A 77 4.27 7.15 12.54
CA GLU A 77 5.59 7.80 12.64
C GLU A 77 6.49 7.14 13.70
N GLU A 78 5.92 6.73 14.84
CA GLU A 78 6.62 5.97 15.89
C GLU A 78 7.17 4.63 15.37
N LEU A 79 6.51 4.07 14.35
CA LEU A 79 6.93 2.85 13.66
C LEU A 79 7.77 3.13 12.40
N GLY A 80 8.16 4.39 12.17
CA GLY A 80 9.01 4.81 11.05
C GLY A 80 8.29 4.92 9.70
N VAL A 81 6.96 5.02 9.69
CA VAL A 81 6.13 5.12 8.48
C VAL A 81 5.41 6.46 8.45
N SER A 82 5.51 7.19 7.34
CA SER A 82 4.76 8.43 7.15
C SER A 82 3.31 8.15 6.76
N CYS A 83 2.35 8.86 7.35
CA CYS A 83 0.93 8.69 7.06
C CYS A 83 0.30 10.02 6.60
N PHE A 84 -0.32 10.00 5.42
CA PHE A 84 -0.92 11.18 4.79
C PHE A 84 -2.39 10.95 4.46
N SER A 85 -3.21 12.01 4.55
CA SER A 85 -4.49 12.00 3.85
C SER A 85 -4.26 12.16 2.34
N TRP A 86 -5.26 11.78 1.54
CA TRP A 86 -5.20 11.94 0.10
C TRP A 86 -4.99 13.40 -0.32
N GLU A 87 -5.64 14.34 0.38
CA GLU A 87 -5.50 15.77 0.11
C GLU A 87 -4.08 16.27 0.39
N GLU A 88 -3.50 15.88 1.52
CA GLU A 88 -2.11 16.22 1.86
C GLU A 88 -1.13 15.61 0.85
N PHE A 89 -1.33 14.34 0.50
CA PHE A 89 -0.50 13.64 -0.47
C PHE A 89 -0.58 14.28 -1.86
N PHE A 90 -1.77 14.72 -2.27
CA PHE A 90 -1.97 15.41 -3.54
C PHE A 90 -1.23 16.75 -3.59
N GLN A 91 -1.24 17.50 -2.49
CA GLN A 91 -0.53 18.79 -2.39
C GLN A 91 1.00 18.66 -2.37
N LEU A 92 1.55 17.48 -2.06
CA LEU A 92 2.99 17.21 -2.16
C LEU A 92 3.49 17.07 -3.60
N GLY A 93 2.57 16.88 -4.57
CA GLY A 93 2.92 16.72 -5.98
C GLY A 93 3.39 18.04 -6.61
N ASP A 94 4.48 17.97 -7.37
CA ASP A 94 4.93 19.07 -8.24
C ASP A 94 4.32 18.91 -9.65
N SER A 95 3.97 20.03 -10.29
CA SER A 95 3.26 20.05 -11.57
C SER A 95 4.13 19.68 -12.79
N ASP A 96 5.46 19.68 -12.64
CA ASP A 96 6.41 19.56 -13.76
C ASP A 96 7.25 18.26 -13.72
N CYS A 97 6.59 17.10 -13.66
CA CYS A 97 7.27 15.80 -13.76
C CYS A 97 6.91 15.07 -15.06
N GLU A 98 7.90 14.92 -15.96
CA GLU A 98 7.73 14.04 -17.13
C GLU A 98 7.71 12.57 -16.70
N PRO A 99 6.77 11.75 -17.21
CA PRO A 99 6.70 10.35 -16.84
C PRO A 99 7.92 9.57 -17.39
N PRO A 100 8.46 8.61 -16.62
CA PRO A 100 9.60 7.83 -17.05
C PRO A 100 9.26 6.97 -18.29
N PRO A 101 10.26 6.62 -19.11
CA PRO A 101 10.06 5.79 -20.29
C PRO A 101 9.61 4.38 -19.90
N LYS A 102 8.57 3.86 -20.56
CA LYS A 102 8.03 2.52 -20.32
C LYS A 102 8.71 1.46 -21.19
N GLN A 103 9.14 0.37 -20.57
CA GLN A 103 9.62 -0.81 -21.29
C GLN A 103 8.50 -1.85 -21.42
N ARG A 104 8.37 -2.49 -22.59
CA ARG A 104 7.34 -3.53 -22.83
C ARG A 104 7.50 -4.76 -21.94
N THR A 105 8.70 -4.99 -21.42
CA THR A 105 9.07 -6.12 -20.57
C THR A 105 9.01 -5.80 -19.08
N ALA A 106 8.71 -4.55 -18.70
CA ALA A 106 8.58 -4.17 -17.31
C ALA A 106 7.35 -4.83 -16.67
N VAL A 107 7.48 -5.25 -15.42
CA VAL A 107 6.35 -5.75 -14.63
C VAL A 107 5.41 -4.57 -14.35
N CYS A 108 4.14 -4.69 -14.72
CA CYS A 108 3.14 -3.65 -14.45
C CYS A 108 2.36 -3.92 -13.15
N THR A 109 2.05 -5.19 -12.89
CA THR A 109 1.18 -5.58 -11.77
C THR A 109 1.58 -6.95 -11.25
N ILE A 110 1.54 -7.12 -9.93
CA ILE A 110 1.65 -8.43 -9.28
C ILE A 110 0.29 -8.73 -8.66
N MET A 111 -0.40 -9.75 -9.15
CA MET A 111 -1.72 -10.14 -8.66
C MET A 111 -1.61 -11.43 -7.87
N TYR A 112 -1.91 -11.37 -6.57
CA TYR A 112 -1.93 -12.54 -5.71
C TYR A 112 -3.25 -13.29 -5.86
N THR A 113 -3.17 -14.61 -6.01
CA THR A 113 -4.33 -15.50 -6.06
C THR A 113 -4.15 -16.61 -5.06
N GLU A 114 -5.18 -16.90 -4.28
CA GLU A 114 -5.16 -18.03 -3.36
C GLU A 114 -5.42 -19.33 -4.13
N ARG A 115 -4.63 -20.36 -3.84
CA ARG A 115 -4.85 -21.70 -4.35
C ARG A 115 -5.77 -22.43 -3.38
N LEU A 116 -6.94 -22.87 -3.85
CA LEU A 116 -7.75 -23.85 -3.12
C LEU A 116 -7.07 -25.22 -3.22
N GLU A 117 -6.19 -25.54 -2.27
CA GLU A 117 -5.82 -26.93 -2.04
C GLU A 117 -6.95 -27.62 -1.28
N ASN A 118 -7.80 -28.34 -2.00
CA ASN A 118 -8.69 -29.32 -1.40
C ASN A 118 -7.83 -30.29 -0.58
N GLN A 119 -7.90 -30.19 0.74
CA GLN A 119 -7.36 -31.20 1.64
C GLN A 119 -8.11 -32.52 1.38
N LYS A 120 -7.55 -33.35 0.51
CA LYS A 120 -7.76 -34.78 0.50
C LYS A 120 -6.45 -35.44 0.92
N ALA A 121 -6.40 -35.79 2.19
CA ALA A 121 -5.64 -36.93 2.71
C ALA A 121 -6.59 -37.69 3.64
#